data_AF-A0A924AJC6-F1
#
_entry.id   AF-A0A924AJC6-F1
#
_cell.length_a   1.000
_cell.length_b   1.000
_cell.length_c   1.000
_cell.angle_alpha   90.00
_cell.angle_beta   90.00
_cell.angle_gamma   90.00
#
_symmetry.space_group_name_H-M   'P 1'
#
loop_
_entity.id
_entity.type
_entity.pdbx_description
1 polymer ?
#
loop_
_entity_poly.entity_id
_entity_poly.type
_entity_poly.pdbx_seq_one_letter_code
_entity_poly.pdbx_strand_id
1 'polypeptide(L)' 'PQAERQDLWLDLRQAGPPDLERQLSRLCAWVLQADRLGLRYGLRLGAAEVQPGSGQAHKRQCLEALALC' A
#
# COMPACT_ATOMS: atom_id res chain seq x y z
N PRO A 1 10.47 25.96 -4.14
CA PRO A 1 10.49 24.79 -3.23
C PRO A 1 9.97 23.56 -3.98
N GLN A 2 10.89 22.69 -4.41
CA GLN A 2 10.57 21.37 -4.96
C GLN A 2 9.84 20.61 -3.85
N ALA A 3 8.55 20.28 -4.03
CA ALA A 3 7.89 19.34 -3.13
C ALA A 3 8.59 17.99 -3.35
N GLU A 4 9.46 17.60 -2.42
CA GLU A 4 9.97 16.24 -2.34
C GLU A 4 8.75 15.32 -2.34
N ARG A 5 8.50 14.67 -3.48
CA ARG A 5 7.48 13.63 -3.59
C ARG A 5 7.99 12.46 -2.76
N GLN A 6 7.71 12.50 -1.46
CA GLN A 6 7.99 11.40 -0.57
C GLN A 6 7.07 10.25 -0.98
N ASP A 7 7.64 9.26 -1.66
CA ASP A 7 6.93 8.04 -2.02
C ASP A 7 6.61 7.27 -0.74
N LEU A 8 5.31 7.12 -0.44
CA LEU A 8 4.84 6.47 0.77
C LEU A 8 4.87 4.95 0.59
N TRP A 9 5.53 4.22 1.48
CA TRP A 9 5.59 2.76 1.42
C TRP A 9 4.66 2.12 2.45
N LEU A 10 3.70 1.33 1.97
CA LEU A 10 2.81 0.51 2.78
C LEU A 10 3.41 -0.89 2.91
N ASP A 11 3.95 -1.23 4.08
CA ASP A 11 4.71 -2.47 4.30
C ASP A 11 4.01 -3.40 5.29
N LEU A 12 3.82 -4.66 4.91
CA LEU A 12 3.23 -5.72 5.73
C LEU A 12 3.94 -5.89 7.07
N ARG A 13 5.28 -5.80 7.09
CA ARG A 13 6.09 -5.90 8.31
C ARG A 13 5.88 -4.71 9.24
N GLN A 14 5.43 -3.58 8.72
CA GLN A 14 5.12 -2.37 9.48
C GLN A 14 3.62 -2.29 9.86
N ALA A 15 2.78 -3.19 9.35
CA ALA A 15 1.34 -3.20 9.60
C ALA A 15 0.92 -3.75 10.99
N GLY A 16 1.88 -3.94 11.91
CA GLY A 16 1.63 -4.31 13.30
C GLY A 16 2.11 -5.72 13.65
N PRO A 17 1.61 -6.31 14.76
CA PRO A 17 2.04 -7.63 15.25
C PRO A 17 1.80 -8.74 14.21
N PRO A 18 2.52 -9.88 14.32
CA PRO A 18 2.50 -10.96 13.33
C PRO A 18 1.17 -11.71 13.34
N ASP A 19 0.19 -11.13 12.66
CA ASP A 19 -1.12 -11.70 12.38
C ASP A 19 -1.47 -11.29 10.95
N LEU A 20 -1.32 -12.24 10.02
CA LEU A 20 -1.38 -11.96 8.59
C LEU A 20 -2.72 -11.32 8.21
N GLU A 21 -3.83 -11.84 8.72
CA GLU A 21 -5.17 -11.35 8.41
C GLU A 21 -5.38 -9.90 8.86
N ARG A 22 -4.94 -9.56 10.09
CA ARG A 22 -4.99 -8.19 10.60
C ARG A 22 -4.05 -7.24 9.85
N GLN A 23 -2.86 -7.72 9.48
CA GLN A 23 -1.90 -6.93 8.72
C GLN A 23 -2.45 -6.61 7.31
N LEU A 24 -3.01 -7.60 6.61
CA LEU A 24 -3.64 -7.43 5.31
C LEU A 24 -4.84 -6.47 5.38
N SER A 25 -5.70 -6.63 6.40
CA SER A 25 -6.84 -5.73 6.63
C SER A 25 -6.39 -4.27 6.84
N ARG A 26 -5.32 -4.08 7.62
CA ARG A 26 -4.72 -2.75 7.84
C ARG A 26 -4.11 -2.17 6.57
N LEU A 27 -3.36 -2.96 5.80
CA LEU A 27 -2.80 -2.52 4.53
C LEU A 27 -3.89 -2.13 3.53
N CYS A 28 -4.97 -2.89 3.46
CA CYS A 28 -6.13 -2.57 2.63
C CYS A 28 -6.72 -1.21 3.02
N ALA A 29 -6.90 -0.95 4.32
CA ALA A 29 -7.34 0.36 4.81
C ALA A 29 -6.36 1.48 4.44
N TRP A 30 -5.05 1.25 4.52
CA TRP A 30 -4.04 2.24 4.14
C TRP A 30 -4.02 2.54 2.64
N VAL A 31 -4.16 1.52 1.78
CA VAL A 31 -4.28 1.68 0.31
C VAL A 31 -5.49 2.57 -0.03
N LEU A 32 -6.65 2.27 0.58
CA LEU A 32 -7.86 3.07 0.37
C LEU A 32 -7.70 4.51 0.87
N GLN A 33 -7.03 4.71 2.00
CA GLN A 33 -6.78 6.06 2.54
C GLN A 33 -5.80 6.85 1.66
N ALA A 34 -4.71 6.23 1.21
CA ALA A 34 -3.71 6.87 0.37
C ALA A 34 -4.30 7.25 -1.01
N ASP A 35 -5.14 6.40 -1.59
CA ASP A 35 -5.92 6.70 -2.80
C ASP A 35 -6.85 7.90 -2.58
N ARG A 36 -7.60 7.94 -1.47
CA ARG A 36 -8.49 9.07 -1.13
C ARG A 36 -7.75 10.38 -0.95
N LEU A 37 -6.53 10.34 -0.44
CA LEU A 37 -5.67 11.52 -0.25
C LEU A 37 -4.92 11.91 -1.53
N GLY A 38 -5.03 11.13 -2.61
CA GLY A 38 -4.29 11.38 -3.86
C GLY A 38 -2.78 11.25 -3.70
N LEU A 39 -2.33 10.47 -2.71
CA LEU A 39 -0.91 10.25 -2.44
C LEU A 39 -0.31 9.29 -3.46
N ARG A 40 1.00 9.42 -3.65
CA ARG A 40 1.80 8.43 -4.36
C ARG A 40 2.33 7.43 -3.35
N TYR A 41 1.93 6.17 -3.48
CA TYR A 41 2.28 5.12 -2.54
C TYR A 41 2.66 3.82 -3.23
N GLY A 42 3.47 3.01 -2.58
CA GLY A 42 3.81 1.64 -2.99
C GLY A 42 3.38 0.63 -1.92
N LEU A 43 3.33 -0.65 -2.28
CA LEU A 43 2.88 -1.73 -1.40
C LEU A 43 3.94 -2.84 -1.34
N ARG A 44 4.26 -3.33 -0.14
CA ARG A 44 5.19 -4.43 0.11
C ARG A 44 4.52 -5.51 0.94
N LEU A 45 4.42 -6.71 0.37
CA LEU A 45 3.85 -7.90 0.98
C LEU A 45 4.91 -8.98 1.25
N GLY A 46 6.18 -8.58 1.38
CA GLY A 46 7.32 -9.49 1.52
C GLY A 46 7.81 -10.03 0.19
N ALA A 47 7.09 -10.99 -0.41
CA ALA A 47 7.47 -11.58 -1.70
C ALA A 47 6.91 -10.82 -2.91
N ALA A 48 5.82 -10.07 -2.72
CA ALA A 48 5.23 -9.20 -3.73
C ALA A 48 5.49 -7.73 -3.39
N GLU A 49 5.85 -6.94 -4.40
CA GLU A 49 6.06 -5.50 -4.30
C GLU A 49 5.36 -4.78 -5.46
N VAL A 50 4.61 -3.73 -5.12
CA VAL A 50 4.01 -2.80 -6.08
C VAL A 50 4.73 -1.46 -5.96
N GLN A 51 5.35 -1.02 -7.06
CA GLN A 51 6.11 0.23 -7.10
C GLN A 51 5.20 1.46 -6.84
N PRO A 52 5.77 2.57 -6.32
CA PRO A 52 4.99 3.75 -5.98
C PRO A 52 4.26 4.35 -7.18
N GLY A 53 2.93 4.34 -7.09
CA GLY A 53 2.03 4.85 -8.10
C GLY A 53 0.88 5.64 -7.49
N SER A 54 -0.01 6.10 -8.34
CA SER A 54 -1.17 6.90 -7.94
C SER A 54 -2.35 6.65 -8.87
N GLY A 55 -3.55 6.87 -8.36
CA GLY A 55 -4.79 6.74 -9.12
C GLY A 55 -5.38 5.34 -9.12
N GLN A 56 -6.52 5.21 -9.79
CA GLN A 56 -7.40 4.06 -9.62
C GLN A 56 -6.82 2.73 -10.14
N ALA A 57 -5.99 2.77 -11.19
CA ALA A 57 -5.30 1.58 -11.69
C ALA A 57 -4.31 1.04 -10.64
N HIS A 58 -3.53 1.93 -10.02
CA HIS A 58 -2.58 1.57 -8.98
C HIS A 58 -3.29 1.02 -7.74
N LYS A 59 -4.39 1.65 -7.30
CA LYS A 59 -5.22 1.13 -6.22
C LYS A 59 -5.69 -0.30 -6.48
N ARG A 60 -6.19 -0.60 -7.69
CA ARG A 60 -6.64 -1.96 -8.04
C ARG A 60 -5.49 -2.96 -7.94
N GLN A 61 -4.34 -2.63 -8.53
CA GLN A 61 -3.16 -3.49 -8.48
C GLN A 61 -2.72 -3.79 -7.04
N CYS A 62 -2.75 -2.79 -6.15
CA CYS A 62 -2.47 -2.98 -4.73
C CYS A 62 -3.50 -3.88 -4.03
N LEU A 63 -4.79 -3.70 -4.31
CA LEU A 63 -5.85 -4.54 -3.72
C LEU A 63 -5.81 -5.98 -4.25
N GLU A 64 -5.49 -6.18 -5.54
CA GLU A 64 -5.31 -7.50 -6.13
C GLU A 64 -4.12 -8.21 -5.48
N ALA A 65 -2.98 -7.52 -5.29
CA ALA A 65 -1.84 -8.09 -4.59
C ALA A 65 -2.19 -8.51 -3.14
N LEU A 66 -2.99 -7.70 -2.44
CA LEU A 66 -3.47 -8.03 -1.09
C LEU A 66 -4.40 -9.25 -1.06
N ALA A 67 -5.19 -9.46 -2.11
CA ALA A 67 -6.12 -10.59 -2.22
C ALA A 67 -5.43 -11.90 -2.65
N LEU A 68 -4.20 -11.84 -3.17
CA LEU A 68 -3.41 -12.97 -3.64
C LEU A 68 -2.42 -13.50 -2.59
N CYS A 69 -2.30 -12.84 -1.43
CA CYS A 69 -1.51 -13.29 -0.28
C CYS A 69 -2.30 -14.25 0.60
#